data_AF-A0A818KWB2-F1
#
_entry.id   AF-A0A818KWB2-F1
#
_cell.length_a   1.000
_cell.length_b   1.000
_cell.length_c   1.000
_cell.angle_alpha   90.00
_cell.angle_beta   90.00
_cell.angle_gamma   90.00
#
_symmetry.space_group_name_H-M   'P 1'
#
loop_
_entity.id
_entity.type
_entity.pdbx_description
1 polymer ?
#
loop_
_entity_poly.entity_id
_entity_poly.type
_entity_poly.pdbx_seq_one_letter_code
_entity_poly.pdbx_strand_id
1 'polypeptide(L)'
;MAFAIFIACIGLNINSKAAVIGAMIISPLMGPIFGIGFSLGTSNTTLLKLSLRNVFRIVTISILCSTLYYLLSPYHIATDELLSFSKPTIFDIFLAFIGGMAGMIAISRHDGNRVLVGIAVATACIPPLCTAGFGIATLQWEYVLGGLYTYFINALFICLGCYMITRYLKFARFSESNIKHINSYFGILAFIAIIPALYLAYNLWMVNVYNDKIKYFVTNEIEKSHHVIHTAIDVENKTLTIDVVVDEYEDNLIKSIENKLIKYDLKDTKVKVFQTIKAINNRSEIQVLQKQLDELKSKLEKIQ
;
A
#
# COMPACT_ATOMS: atom_id res chain seq x y z
N MET A 1 12.08 -19.66 -6.97
CA MET A 1 11.20 -18.51 -7.18
C MET A 1 9.73 -18.87 -6.97
N ALA A 2 9.17 -19.81 -7.74
CA ALA A 2 7.77 -20.22 -7.62
C ALA A 2 7.34 -20.52 -6.17
N PHE A 3 8.10 -21.33 -5.42
CA PHE A 3 7.80 -21.62 -4.00
C PHE A 3 7.76 -20.37 -3.11
N ALA A 4 8.68 -19.42 -3.28
CA ALA A 4 8.67 -18.18 -2.52
C ALA A 4 7.41 -17.34 -2.82
N ILE A 5 6.95 -17.34 -4.07
CA ILE A 5 5.71 -16.65 -4.48
C ILE A 5 4.50 -17.33 -3.86
N PHE A 6 4.42 -18.66 -3.90
CA PHE A 6 3.32 -19.37 -3.25
C PHE A 6 3.26 -19.09 -1.74
N ILE A 7 4.40 -19.14 -1.04
CA ILE A 7 4.48 -18.80 0.39
C ILE A 7 4.06 -17.35 0.63
N ALA A 8 4.52 -16.41 -0.20
CA ALA A 8 4.14 -15.02 -0.09
C ALA A 8 2.64 -14.79 -0.31
N CYS A 9 2.03 -15.40 -1.34
CA CYS A 9 0.60 -15.27 -1.58
C CYS A 9 -0.24 -15.89 -0.45
N ILE A 10 0.18 -17.04 0.09
CA ILE A 10 -0.45 -17.61 1.29
C ILE A 10 -0.34 -16.63 2.46
N GLY A 11 0.85 -16.09 2.71
CA GLY A 11 1.11 -15.10 3.76
C GLY A 11 0.24 -13.85 3.63
N LEU A 12 0.08 -13.31 2.42
CA LEU A 12 -0.78 -12.17 2.13
C LEU A 12 -2.27 -12.48 2.37
N ASN A 13 -2.73 -13.67 2.01
CA ASN A 13 -4.11 -14.11 2.23
C ASN A 13 -4.46 -14.28 3.71
N ILE A 14 -3.50 -14.72 4.53
CA ILE A 14 -3.71 -14.89 5.98
C ILE A 14 -3.24 -13.67 6.81
N ASN A 15 -2.89 -12.55 6.16
CA ASN A 15 -2.34 -11.35 6.81
C ASN A 15 -1.12 -11.63 7.72
N SER A 16 -0.26 -12.59 7.34
CA SER A 16 0.93 -12.97 8.10
C SER A 16 2.18 -12.29 7.56
N LYS A 17 2.56 -11.17 8.18
CA LYS A 17 3.81 -10.44 7.89
C LYS A 17 5.04 -11.33 8.04
N ALA A 18 5.05 -12.22 9.02
CA ALA A 18 6.16 -13.15 9.25
C ALA A 18 6.35 -14.13 8.07
N ALA A 19 5.27 -14.67 7.52
CA ALA A 19 5.33 -15.55 6.35
C ALA A 19 5.81 -14.80 5.09
N VAL A 20 5.33 -13.57 4.92
CA VAL A 20 5.74 -12.69 3.82
C VAL A 20 7.24 -12.37 3.89
N ILE A 21 7.76 -12.02 5.08
CA ILE A 21 9.20 -11.78 5.31
C ILE A 21 10.00 -13.07 5.07
N GLY A 22 9.53 -14.22 5.53
CA GLY A 22 10.17 -15.51 5.30
C GLY A 22 10.30 -15.84 3.79
N ALA A 23 9.27 -15.57 3.01
CA ALA A 23 9.30 -15.72 1.56
C ALA A 23 10.33 -14.81 0.89
N MET A 24 10.51 -13.59 1.40
CA MET A 24 11.51 -12.63 0.89
C MET A 24 12.94 -13.12 1.08
N ILE A 25 13.25 -13.70 2.24
CA ILE A 25 14.60 -14.17 2.58
C ILE A 25 15.03 -15.33 1.66
N ILE A 26 14.11 -16.22 1.30
CA ILE A 26 14.40 -17.41 0.49
C ILE A 26 14.48 -17.05 -1.01
N SER A 27 13.99 -15.88 -1.42
CA SER A 27 13.86 -15.53 -2.82
C SER A 27 15.16 -15.07 -3.46
N PRO A 28 15.55 -15.63 -4.62
CA PRO A 28 16.76 -15.24 -5.34
C PRO A 28 16.62 -13.95 -6.16
N LEU A 29 15.57 -13.16 -5.95
CA LEU A 29 15.23 -11.98 -6.77
C LEU A 29 16.31 -10.89 -6.74
N MET A 30 17.14 -10.89 -5.70
CA MET A 30 18.03 -9.79 -5.37
C MET A 30 19.31 -9.80 -6.19
N GLY A 31 19.85 -10.98 -6.49
CA GLY A 31 21.07 -11.09 -7.29
C GLY A 31 20.98 -10.30 -8.61
N PRO A 32 19.92 -10.48 -9.42
CA PRO A 32 19.75 -9.72 -10.65
C PRO A 32 19.56 -8.21 -10.47
N ILE A 33 18.84 -7.75 -9.44
CA ILE A 33 18.65 -6.31 -9.17
C ILE A 33 19.98 -5.66 -8.77
N PHE A 34 20.71 -6.27 -7.83
CA PHE A 34 22.06 -5.83 -7.46
C PHE A 34 23.02 -5.89 -8.66
N GLY A 35 22.88 -6.88 -9.53
CA GLY A 35 23.65 -7.01 -10.78
C GLY A 35 23.44 -5.83 -11.73
N ILE A 36 22.23 -5.27 -11.83
CA ILE A 36 21.98 -4.04 -12.60
C ILE A 36 22.76 -2.87 -12.00
N GLY A 37 22.59 -2.59 -10.70
CA GLY A 37 23.32 -1.50 -10.03
C GLY A 37 24.85 -1.63 -10.13
N PHE A 38 25.37 -2.85 -9.93
CA PHE A 38 26.79 -3.16 -10.00
C PHE A 38 27.36 -3.05 -11.43
N SER A 39 26.62 -3.54 -12.43
CA SER A 39 27.03 -3.45 -13.84
C SER A 39 27.07 -2.00 -14.34
N LEU A 40 26.15 -1.15 -13.86
CA LEU A 40 26.21 0.29 -14.11
C LEU A 40 27.43 0.92 -13.41
N GLY A 41 27.73 0.52 -12.17
CA GLY A 41 28.87 1.04 -11.41
C GLY A 41 30.23 0.70 -12.02
N THR A 42 30.38 -0.55 -12.47
CA THR A 42 31.60 -1.11 -13.11
C THR A 42 31.64 -0.92 -14.62
N SER A 43 30.58 -0.39 -15.20
CA SER A 43 30.40 -0.22 -16.63
C SER A 43 30.55 -1.52 -17.45
N ASN A 44 29.89 -2.61 -17.04
CA ASN A 44 29.93 -3.91 -17.72
C ASN A 44 28.62 -4.20 -18.51
N THR A 45 28.65 -4.18 -19.85
CA THR A 45 27.43 -4.32 -20.69
C THR A 45 26.86 -5.73 -20.63
N THR A 46 27.74 -6.74 -20.63
CA THR A 46 27.37 -8.14 -20.64
C THR A 46 26.60 -8.48 -19.37
N LEU A 47 27.10 -8.01 -18.22
CA LEU A 47 26.44 -8.20 -16.94
C LEU A 47 25.13 -7.43 -16.85
N LEU A 48 25.05 -6.21 -17.39
CA LEU A 48 23.81 -5.43 -17.43
C LEU A 48 22.71 -6.17 -18.21
N LYS A 49 23.03 -6.63 -19.42
CA LYS A 49 22.08 -7.39 -20.27
C LYS A 49 21.64 -8.70 -19.61
N LEU A 50 22.58 -9.41 -19.01
CA LEU A 50 22.30 -10.66 -18.28
C LEU A 50 21.36 -10.40 -17.09
N SER A 51 21.66 -9.37 -16.30
CA SER A 51 20.88 -8.99 -15.11
C SER A 51 19.48 -8.54 -15.49
N LEU A 52 19.32 -7.70 -16.51
CA LEU A 52 18.01 -7.29 -17.04
C LEU A 52 17.19 -8.49 -17.54
N ARG A 53 17.82 -9.40 -18.30
CA ARG A 53 17.14 -10.61 -18.79
C ARG A 53 16.69 -11.52 -17.64
N ASN A 54 17.49 -11.61 -16.59
CA ASN A 54 17.16 -12.40 -15.41
C ASN A 54 16.05 -11.75 -14.58
N VAL A 55 16.09 -10.43 -14.36
CA VAL A 55 15.00 -9.69 -13.70
C VAL A 55 13.69 -9.90 -14.46
N PHE A 56 13.70 -9.71 -15.78
CA PHE A 56 12.49 -9.90 -16.61
C PHE A 56 11.92 -11.32 -16.46
N ARG A 57 12.75 -12.36 -16.58
CA ARG A 57 12.32 -13.76 -16.40
C ARG A 57 11.72 -14.00 -15.02
N ILE A 58 12.37 -13.51 -13.97
CA ILE A 58 11.92 -13.71 -12.59
C ILE A 58 10.59 -12.98 -12.36
N VAL A 59 10.45 -11.74 -12.81
CA VAL A 59 9.20 -10.96 -12.71
C VAL A 59 8.07 -11.69 -13.43
N THR A 60 8.28 -12.14 -14.66
CA THR A 60 7.27 -12.87 -15.43
C THR A 60 6.85 -14.16 -14.72
N ILE A 61 7.81 -14.96 -14.24
CA ILE A 61 7.50 -16.19 -13.47
C ILE A 61 6.74 -15.85 -12.19
N SER A 62 7.10 -14.77 -11.52
CA SER A 62 6.46 -14.34 -10.27
C SER A 62 5.01 -13.98 -10.48
N ILE A 63 4.74 -13.14 -11.48
CA ILE A 63 3.39 -12.72 -11.84
C ILE A 63 2.57 -13.96 -12.25
N LEU A 64 3.08 -14.80 -13.16
CA LEU A 64 2.39 -16.01 -13.59
C LEU A 64 2.05 -16.95 -12.43
N CYS A 65 3.00 -17.23 -11.53
CA CYS A 65 2.76 -18.08 -10.37
C CYS A 65 1.74 -17.47 -9.40
N SER A 66 1.84 -16.17 -9.12
CA SER A 66 0.91 -15.49 -8.21
C SER A 66 -0.51 -15.42 -8.79
N THR A 67 -0.65 -15.09 -10.08
CA THR A 67 -1.93 -15.12 -10.79
C THR A 67 -2.53 -16.52 -10.81
N LEU A 68 -1.73 -17.56 -11.10
CA LEU A 68 -2.20 -18.94 -11.05
C LEU A 68 -2.68 -19.33 -9.64
N TYR A 69 -1.96 -18.91 -8.60
CA TYR A 69 -2.36 -19.13 -7.22
C TYR A 69 -3.71 -18.50 -6.91
N TYR A 70 -3.91 -17.22 -7.24
CA TYR A 70 -5.18 -16.52 -6.96
C TYR A 70 -6.34 -17.00 -7.84
N LEU A 71 -6.07 -17.47 -9.05
CA LEU A 71 -7.10 -18.06 -9.92
C LEU A 71 -7.60 -19.41 -9.40
N LEU A 72 -6.70 -20.21 -8.80
CA LEU A 72 -7.05 -21.50 -8.19
C LEU A 72 -7.57 -21.36 -6.76
N SER A 73 -7.21 -20.29 -6.07
CA SER A 73 -7.63 -20.03 -4.70
C SER A 73 -9.09 -19.62 -4.66
N PRO A 74 -9.94 -20.22 -3.81
CA PRO A 74 -11.31 -19.74 -3.62
C PRO A 74 -11.38 -18.39 -2.89
N TYR A 75 -10.28 -17.92 -2.28
CA TYR A 75 -10.21 -16.65 -1.56
C TYR A 75 -9.86 -15.48 -2.49
N HIS A 76 -10.87 -14.69 -2.84
CA HIS A 76 -10.76 -13.52 -3.73
C HIS A 76 -10.90 -12.17 -2.98
N ILE A 77 -10.86 -12.20 -1.65
CA ILE A 77 -11.06 -11.01 -0.82
C ILE A 77 -9.73 -10.28 -0.71
N ALA A 78 -9.70 -9.01 -1.11
CA ALA A 78 -8.54 -8.16 -0.92
C ALA A 78 -8.27 -7.97 0.57
N THR A 79 -7.06 -8.32 1.01
CA THR A 79 -6.63 -8.11 2.40
C THR A 79 -5.96 -6.75 2.55
N ASP A 80 -5.94 -6.22 3.78
CA ASP A 80 -5.25 -4.96 4.09
C ASP A 80 -3.75 -5.01 3.71
N GLU A 81 -3.14 -6.19 3.84
CA GLU A 81 -1.75 -6.40 3.44
C GLU A 81 -1.57 -6.25 1.91
N LEU A 82 -2.48 -6.79 1.09
CA LEU A 82 -2.49 -6.60 -0.37
C LEU A 82 -2.62 -5.12 -0.75
N LEU A 83 -3.53 -4.39 -0.08
CA LEU A 83 -3.72 -2.95 -0.30
C LEU A 83 -2.46 -2.14 0.05
N SER A 84 -1.77 -2.50 1.13
CA SER A 84 -0.56 -1.80 1.58
C SER A 84 0.57 -1.82 0.55
N PHE A 85 0.67 -2.89 -0.26
CA PHE A 85 1.69 -3.04 -1.30
C PHE A 85 1.27 -2.51 -2.68
N SER A 86 0.05 -1.99 -2.82
CA SER A 86 -0.41 -1.31 -4.04
C SER A 86 -0.09 0.20 -4.02
N LYS A 87 0.11 0.77 -2.83
CA LYS A 87 0.31 2.21 -2.61
C LYS A 87 1.72 2.46 -2.07
N PRO A 88 2.71 2.79 -2.91
CA PRO A 88 4.07 3.00 -2.45
C PRO A 88 4.18 4.28 -1.60
N THR A 89 4.95 4.21 -0.53
CA THR A 89 5.21 5.34 0.37
C THR A 89 6.60 5.93 0.15
N ILE A 90 6.82 7.16 0.64
CA ILE A 90 8.15 7.76 0.64
C ILE A 90 9.15 6.96 1.49
N PHE A 91 8.66 6.29 2.54
CA PHE A 91 9.50 5.50 3.42
C PHE A 91 10.02 4.25 2.73
N ASP A 92 9.22 3.63 1.85
CA ASP A 92 9.65 2.48 1.05
C ASP A 92 10.83 2.84 0.15
N ILE A 93 10.83 4.06 -0.40
CA ILE A 93 11.89 4.58 -1.26
C ILE A 93 13.20 4.75 -0.49
N PHE A 94 13.14 5.41 0.67
CA PHE A 94 14.31 5.59 1.53
C PHE A 94 14.85 4.24 1.99
N LEU A 95 13.96 3.33 2.37
CA LEU A 95 14.33 2.00 2.83
C LEU A 95 14.96 1.16 1.71
N ALA A 96 14.42 1.23 0.48
CA ALA A 96 14.98 0.60 -0.70
C ALA A 96 16.37 1.16 -1.06
N PHE A 97 16.54 2.48 -1.02
CA PHE A 97 17.81 3.15 -1.31
C PHE A 97 18.89 2.78 -0.29
N ILE A 98 18.60 2.93 1.00
CA ILE A 98 19.53 2.59 2.09
C ILE A 98 19.80 1.09 2.12
N GLY A 99 18.77 0.26 1.88
CA GLY A 99 18.90 -1.19 1.76
C GLY A 99 19.82 -1.61 0.61
N GLY A 100 19.70 -0.96 -0.55
CA GLY A 100 20.61 -1.15 -1.69
C GLY A 100 22.06 -0.77 -1.36
N MET A 101 22.28 0.34 -0.64
CA MET A 101 23.60 0.73 -0.17
C MET A 101 24.18 -0.29 0.82
N ALA A 102 23.43 -0.61 1.88
CA ALA A 102 23.85 -1.55 2.92
C ALA A 102 24.11 -2.94 2.35
N GLY A 103 23.25 -3.42 1.44
CA GLY A 103 23.41 -4.69 0.75
C GLY A 103 24.69 -4.74 -0.08
N MET A 104 25.01 -3.68 -0.82
CA MET A 104 26.24 -3.64 -1.62
C MET A 104 27.50 -3.61 -0.73
N ILE A 105 27.47 -2.87 0.39
CA ILE A 105 28.55 -2.90 1.39
C ILE A 105 28.69 -4.32 1.95
N ALA A 106 27.59 -4.97 2.32
CA ALA A 106 27.60 -6.33 2.86
C ALA A 106 28.20 -7.35 1.88
N ILE A 107 27.79 -7.29 0.60
CA ILE A 107 28.31 -8.16 -0.46
C ILE A 107 29.80 -7.90 -0.73
N SER A 108 30.27 -6.66 -0.56
CA SER A 108 31.68 -6.31 -0.80
C SER A 108 32.66 -6.81 0.28
N ARG A 109 32.18 -7.25 1.44
CA ARG A 109 33.04 -7.72 2.55
C ARG A 109 33.37 -9.21 2.40
N HIS A 110 34.65 -9.55 2.56
CA HIS A 110 35.17 -10.92 2.42
C HIS A 110 34.59 -11.89 3.46
N ASP A 111 34.25 -11.40 4.67
CA ASP A 111 33.69 -12.20 5.77
C ASP A 111 32.18 -12.47 5.68
N GLY A 112 31.56 -12.18 4.53
CA GLY A 112 30.33 -12.84 4.07
C GLY A 112 29.23 -13.00 5.13
N ASN A 113 28.93 -11.96 5.90
CA ASN A 113 27.89 -12.05 6.93
C ASN A 113 26.51 -12.05 6.24
N ARG A 114 26.11 -13.21 5.72
CA ARG A 114 24.88 -13.47 4.95
C ARG A 114 23.62 -12.97 5.67
N VAL A 115 23.70 -12.87 7.00
CA VAL A 115 22.63 -12.34 7.88
C VAL A 115 22.36 -10.85 7.63
N LEU A 116 23.38 -10.04 7.33
CA LEU A 116 23.20 -8.59 7.08
C LEU A 116 22.49 -8.33 5.74
N VAL A 117 22.73 -9.22 4.76
CA VAL A 117 21.99 -9.24 3.49
C VAL A 117 20.53 -9.59 3.73
N GLY A 118 20.19 -10.47 4.68
CA GLY A 118 18.79 -10.80 5.00
C GLY A 118 17.97 -9.61 5.53
N ILE A 119 18.58 -8.71 6.31
CA ILE A 119 17.90 -7.58 6.98
C ILE A 119 17.78 -6.37 6.05
N ALA A 120 18.83 -6.07 5.26
CA ALA A 120 18.81 -4.93 4.33
C ALA A 120 17.85 -5.11 3.14
N VAL A 121 17.31 -6.32 2.94
CA VAL A 121 16.77 -6.80 1.66
C VAL A 121 15.34 -7.35 1.75
N ALA A 122 14.74 -7.40 2.95
CA ALA A 122 13.32 -7.73 3.13
C ALA A 122 12.35 -6.67 2.55
N THR A 123 12.84 -5.72 1.77
CA THR A 123 12.07 -4.60 1.25
C THR A 123 11.40 -4.99 -0.06
N ALA A 124 10.20 -5.54 0.09
CA ALA A 124 9.04 -5.14 -0.71
C ALA A 124 9.12 -5.35 -2.24
N CYS A 125 9.87 -6.32 -2.75
CA CYS A 125 9.77 -6.67 -4.18
C CYS A 125 8.81 -7.84 -4.46
N ILE A 126 8.73 -8.83 -3.57
CA ILE A 126 7.83 -9.97 -3.76
C ILE A 126 6.36 -9.58 -3.57
N PRO A 127 5.97 -8.89 -2.47
CA PRO A 127 4.56 -8.60 -2.24
C PRO A 127 3.92 -7.75 -3.32
N PRO A 128 4.57 -6.71 -3.89
CA PRO A 128 3.97 -5.96 -4.99
C PRO A 128 3.80 -6.80 -6.26
N LEU A 129 4.69 -7.76 -6.54
CA LEU A 129 4.50 -8.71 -7.63
C LEU A 129 3.32 -9.65 -7.37
N CYS A 130 3.15 -10.13 -6.13
CA CYS A 130 1.98 -10.91 -5.72
C CYS A 130 0.69 -10.08 -5.81
N THR A 131 0.74 -8.80 -5.45
CA THR A 131 -0.38 -7.85 -5.53
C THR A 131 -0.77 -7.59 -6.98
N ALA A 132 0.21 -7.41 -7.86
CA ALA A 132 -0.03 -7.32 -9.29
C ALA A 132 -0.66 -8.62 -9.83
N GLY A 133 -0.17 -9.79 -9.39
CA GLY A 133 -0.74 -11.08 -9.77
C GLY A 133 -2.16 -11.29 -9.30
N PHE A 134 -2.50 -10.83 -8.09
CA PHE A 134 -3.87 -10.77 -7.57
C PHE A 134 -4.74 -9.89 -8.47
N GLY A 135 -4.30 -8.66 -8.77
CA GLY A 135 -5.03 -7.75 -9.64
C GLY A 135 -5.31 -8.31 -11.03
N ILE A 136 -4.39 -9.10 -11.60
CA ILE A 136 -4.60 -9.79 -12.87
C ILE A 136 -5.66 -10.89 -12.72
N ALA A 137 -5.59 -11.69 -11.64
CA ALA A 137 -6.55 -12.76 -11.39
C ALA A 137 -7.97 -12.24 -11.12
N THR A 138 -8.11 -11.08 -10.47
CA THR A 138 -9.40 -10.45 -10.13
C THR A 138 -9.84 -9.37 -11.11
N LEU A 139 -9.10 -9.14 -12.20
CA LEU A 139 -9.33 -8.08 -13.20
C LEU A 139 -9.37 -6.66 -12.62
N GLN A 140 -8.67 -6.41 -11.51
CA GLN A 140 -8.60 -5.12 -10.84
C GLN A 140 -7.33 -4.37 -11.21
N TRP A 141 -7.42 -3.47 -12.19
CA TRP A 141 -6.27 -2.73 -12.73
C TRP A 141 -5.53 -1.86 -11.72
N GLU A 142 -6.21 -1.39 -10.67
CA GLU A 142 -5.59 -0.62 -9.59
C GLU A 142 -4.47 -1.42 -8.91
N TYR A 143 -4.71 -2.68 -8.58
CA TYR A 143 -3.72 -3.56 -7.95
C TYR A 143 -2.60 -3.96 -8.92
N VAL A 144 -2.93 -4.14 -10.21
CA VAL A 144 -1.93 -4.44 -11.24
C VAL A 144 -0.93 -3.29 -11.39
N LEU A 145 -1.44 -2.09 -11.63
CA LEU A 145 -0.61 -0.91 -11.86
C LEU A 145 0.09 -0.48 -10.58
N GLY A 146 -0.61 -0.46 -9.44
CA GLY A 146 -0.04 -0.11 -8.14
C GLY A 146 1.07 -1.07 -7.69
N GLY A 147 0.84 -2.38 -7.81
CA GLY A 147 1.84 -3.41 -7.48
C GLY A 147 3.07 -3.36 -8.40
N LEU A 148 2.87 -3.24 -9.72
CA LEU A 148 3.99 -3.12 -10.66
C LEU A 148 4.79 -1.82 -10.47
N TYR A 149 4.10 -0.72 -10.22
CA TYR A 149 4.73 0.57 -9.95
C TYR A 149 5.56 0.54 -8.66
N THR A 150 5.01 0.00 -7.58
CA THR A 150 5.71 -0.18 -6.30
C THR A 150 6.94 -1.06 -6.47
N TYR A 151 6.82 -2.17 -7.20
CA TYR A 151 7.97 -3.03 -7.55
C TYR A 151 9.06 -2.25 -8.30
N PHE A 152 8.66 -1.51 -9.34
CA PHE A 152 9.58 -0.78 -10.21
C PHE A 152 10.37 0.28 -9.44
N ILE A 153 9.68 1.10 -8.64
CA ILE A 153 10.30 2.15 -7.83
C ILE A 153 11.28 1.51 -6.83
N ASN A 154 10.87 0.47 -6.09
CA ASN A 154 11.75 -0.19 -5.14
C ASN A 154 13.00 -0.77 -5.81
N ALA A 155 12.84 -1.47 -6.93
CA ALA A 155 13.95 -2.03 -7.68
C ALA A 155 14.92 -0.95 -8.19
N LEU A 156 14.39 0.19 -8.65
CA LEU A 156 15.19 1.31 -9.16
C LEU A 156 16.05 1.95 -8.06
N PHE A 157 15.48 2.21 -6.88
CA PHE A 157 16.22 2.79 -5.77
C PHE A 157 17.24 1.82 -5.15
N ILE A 158 16.96 0.52 -5.11
CA ILE A 158 17.96 -0.50 -4.77
C ILE A 158 19.13 -0.45 -5.76
N CYS A 159 18.84 -0.39 -7.06
CA CYS A 159 19.87 -0.27 -8.10
C CYS A 159 20.70 1.01 -7.93
N LEU A 160 20.06 2.14 -7.61
CA LEU A 160 20.73 3.42 -7.37
C LEU A 160 21.67 3.35 -6.17
N GLY A 161 21.21 2.81 -5.03
CA GLY A 161 22.03 2.62 -3.84
C GLY A 161 23.23 1.71 -4.10
N CYS A 162 23.00 0.59 -4.80
CA CYS A 162 24.06 -0.32 -5.23
C CYS A 162 25.07 0.36 -6.17
N TYR A 163 24.59 1.12 -7.16
CA TYR A 163 25.43 1.90 -8.07
C TYR A 163 26.32 2.88 -7.31
N MET A 164 25.75 3.65 -6.38
CA MET A 164 26.48 4.65 -5.59
C MET A 164 27.60 4.01 -4.77
N ILE A 165 27.33 2.92 -4.06
CA ILE A 165 28.35 2.20 -3.28
C ILE A 165 29.40 1.56 -4.18
N THR A 166 29.00 0.97 -5.31
CA THR A 166 29.94 0.40 -6.28
C THR A 166 30.93 1.46 -6.78
N ARG A 167 30.45 2.69 -7.03
CA ARG A 167 31.30 3.82 -7.43
C ARG A 167 32.16 4.32 -6.29
N TYR A 168 31.61 4.40 -5.07
CA TYR A 168 32.32 4.81 -3.87
C TYR A 168 33.50 3.88 -3.53
N LEU A 169 33.28 2.56 -3.63
CA LEU A 169 34.30 1.54 -3.39
C LEU A 169 35.32 1.41 -4.54
N LYS A 170 35.20 2.21 -5.60
CA LYS A 170 36.14 2.27 -6.74
C LYS A 170 36.42 0.90 -7.39
N PHE A 171 35.40 0.07 -7.55
CA PHE A 171 35.54 -1.20 -8.29
C PHE A 171 36.11 -0.97 -9.70
N ALA A 172 36.92 -1.94 -10.17
CA ALA A 172 37.54 -1.89 -11.49
C ALA A 172 36.49 -1.77 -12.61
N ARG A 173 36.78 -0.93 -13.60
CA ARG A 173 35.88 -0.70 -14.74
C ARG A 173 36.18 -1.70 -15.84
N PHE A 174 35.16 -2.41 -16.30
CA PHE A 174 35.24 -3.26 -17.48
C PHE A 174 34.93 -2.39 -18.70
N SER A 175 35.93 -1.63 -19.17
CA SER A 175 35.73 -0.58 -20.18
C SER A 175 35.33 -1.13 -21.55
N GLU A 176 34.03 -1.18 -21.84
CA GLU A 176 33.50 -1.12 -23.20
C GLU A 176 33.00 0.31 -23.49
N SER A 177 33.38 0.89 -24.64
CA SER A 177 33.17 2.31 -24.97
C SER A 177 31.69 2.75 -24.96
N ASN A 178 30.74 1.82 -25.10
CA ASN A 178 29.31 2.09 -25.22
C ASN A 178 28.61 2.45 -23.90
N ILE A 179 29.22 2.28 -22.71
CA ILE A 179 28.50 2.47 -21.43
C ILE A 179 28.48 3.89 -20.89
N LYS A 180 29.39 4.79 -21.30
CA LYS A 180 29.38 6.17 -20.79
C LYS A 180 28.02 6.85 -21.00
N HIS A 181 27.35 6.59 -22.12
CA HIS A 181 26.00 7.08 -22.40
C HIS A 181 24.94 6.38 -21.52
N ILE A 182 25.01 5.06 -21.36
CA ILE A 182 24.05 4.26 -20.56
C ILE A 182 24.05 4.69 -19.09
N ASN A 183 25.22 4.95 -18.50
CA ASN A 183 25.31 5.43 -17.12
C ASN A 183 24.69 6.82 -16.93
N SER A 184 24.84 7.71 -17.91
CA SER A 184 24.20 9.03 -17.88
C SER A 184 22.67 8.91 -17.98
N TYR A 185 22.18 8.07 -18.89
CA TYR A 185 20.74 7.80 -19.03
C TYR A 185 20.14 7.16 -17.78
N PHE A 186 20.86 6.26 -17.09
CA PHE A 186 20.38 5.68 -15.83
C PHE A 186 20.27 6.73 -14.71
N GLY A 187 21.25 7.63 -14.60
CA GLY A 187 21.18 8.74 -13.64
C GLY A 187 19.99 9.67 -13.92
N ILE A 188 19.74 9.98 -15.19
CA ILE A 188 18.58 10.78 -15.61
C ILE A 188 17.26 10.03 -15.33
N LEU A 189 17.19 8.73 -15.63
CA LEU A 189 16.02 7.90 -15.36
C LEU A 189 15.72 7.83 -13.86
N ALA A 190 16.74 7.63 -13.03
CA ALA A 190 16.61 7.63 -11.58
C ALA A 190 16.11 8.99 -11.07
N PHE A 191 16.63 10.10 -11.61
CA PHE A 191 16.19 11.44 -11.25
C PHE A 191 14.74 11.72 -11.67
N ILE A 192 14.35 11.33 -12.88
CA ILE A 192 12.97 11.46 -13.36
C ILE A 192 12.01 10.60 -12.52
N ALA A 193 12.42 9.39 -12.13
CA ALA A 193 11.59 8.51 -11.32
C ALA A 193 11.37 9.00 -9.87
N ILE A 194 12.21 9.91 -9.37
CA ILE A 194 11.97 10.60 -8.09
C ILE A 194 10.70 11.47 -8.16
N ILE A 195 10.40 12.08 -9.32
CA ILE A 195 9.28 13.03 -9.48
C ILE A 195 7.91 12.38 -9.19
N PRO A 196 7.50 11.28 -9.85
CA PRO A 196 6.20 10.64 -9.56
C PRO A 196 6.18 9.99 -8.18
N ALA A 197 7.33 9.55 -7.66
CA ALA A 197 7.47 9.09 -6.28
C ALA A 197 7.16 10.20 -5.25
N LEU A 198 7.73 11.39 -5.44
CA LEU A 198 7.46 12.56 -4.59
C LEU A 198 6.00 13.00 -4.70
N TYR A 199 5.41 12.92 -5.89
CA TYR A 199 3.99 13.23 -6.10
C TYR A 199 3.08 12.25 -5.35
N LEU A 200 3.32 10.93 -5.48
CA LEU A 200 2.53 9.94 -4.75
C LEU A 200 2.69 10.08 -3.23
N ALA A 201 3.91 10.34 -2.78
CA ALA A 201 4.21 10.62 -1.38
C ALA A 201 3.47 11.86 -0.85
N TYR A 202 3.43 12.93 -1.63
CA TYR A 202 2.71 14.14 -1.29
C TYR A 202 1.20 13.87 -1.17
N ASN A 203 0.62 13.12 -2.10
CA ASN A 203 -0.79 12.73 -2.04
C ASN A 203 -1.11 11.86 -0.81
N LEU A 204 -0.28 10.86 -0.52
CA LEU A 204 -0.42 10.00 0.67
C LEU A 204 -0.29 10.80 1.96
N TRP A 205 0.68 11.71 2.04
CA TRP A 205 0.85 12.59 3.19
C TRP A 205 -0.38 13.49 3.38
N MET A 206 -0.89 14.11 2.32
CA MET A 206 -2.11 14.91 2.37
C MET A 206 -3.32 14.11 2.86
N VAL A 207 -3.51 12.88 2.37
CA VAL A 207 -4.59 11.98 2.78
C VAL A 207 -4.46 11.60 4.26
N ASN A 208 -3.26 11.25 4.72
CA ASN A 208 -3.01 10.84 6.10
C ASN A 208 -3.17 12.02 7.07
N VAL A 209 -2.61 13.18 6.76
CA VAL A 209 -2.79 14.40 7.56
C VAL A 209 -4.26 14.81 7.63
N TYR A 210 -4.99 14.68 6.52
CA TYR A 210 -6.42 14.97 6.49
C TYR A 210 -7.23 13.98 7.35
N ASN A 211 -6.94 12.68 7.25
CA ASN A 211 -7.55 11.64 8.09
C ASN A 211 -7.24 11.83 9.58
N ASP A 212 -6.00 12.18 9.92
CA ASP A 212 -5.59 12.42 11.31
C ASP A 212 -6.25 13.67 11.87
N LYS A 213 -6.38 14.75 11.08
CA LYS A 213 -7.15 15.94 11.44
C LYS A 213 -8.62 15.61 11.73
N ILE A 214 -9.25 14.80 10.88
CA ILE A 214 -10.65 14.37 11.07
C ILE A 214 -10.79 13.45 12.29
N LYS A 215 -9.91 12.47 12.48
CA LYS A 215 -9.94 11.61 13.67
C LYS A 215 -9.75 12.42 14.95
N TYR A 216 -8.82 13.37 14.94
CA TYR A 216 -8.61 14.28 16.08
C TYR A 216 -9.87 15.12 16.36
N PHE A 217 -10.52 15.63 15.31
CA PHE A 217 -11.79 16.33 15.45
C PHE A 217 -12.90 15.44 16.05
N VAL A 218 -13.10 14.24 15.51
CA VAL A 218 -14.11 13.28 15.98
C VAL A 218 -13.87 12.91 17.45
N THR A 219 -12.65 12.52 17.82
CA THR A 219 -12.33 12.11 19.19
C THR A 219 -12.39 13.26 20.19
N ASN A 220 -11.98 14.47 19.80
CA ASN A 220 -11.84 15.57 20.77
C ASN A 220 -13.11 16.44 20.91
N GLU A 221 -14.00 16.46 19.91
CA GLU A 221 -15.24 17.24 19.92
C GLU A 221 -16.51 16.38 19.93
N ILE A 222 -16.52 15.26 19.20
CA ILE A 222 -17.73 14.43 19.03
C ILE A 222 -17.80 13.35 20.10
N GLU A 223 -16.75 12.56 20.31
CA GLU A 223 -16.73 11.48 21.32
C GLU A 223 -16.82 11.97 22.77
N LYS A 224 -16.48 13.24 23.05
CA LYS A 224 -16.70 13.85 24.37
C LYS A 224 -18.17 14.17 24.66
N SER A 225 -18.98 14.29 23.61
CA SER A 225 -20.36 14.78 23.70
C SER A 225 -21.38 13.70 23.32
N HIS A 226 -21.01 12.76 22.44
CA HIS A 226 -21.85 11.70 21.90
C HIS A 226 -21.04 10.43 21.63
N HIS A 227 -21.62 9.24 21.83
CA HIS A 227 -20.95 7.99 21.45
C HIS A 227 -21.02 7.80 19.93
N VAL A 228 -19.86 7.84 19.27
CA VAL A 228 -19.74 7.57 17.82
C VAL A 228 -19.59 6.07 17.61
N ILE A 229 -20.44 5.45 16.79
CA ILE A 229 -20.39 4.00 16.51
C ILE A 229 -19.47 3.73 15.32
N HIS A 230 -19.58 4.53 14.25
CA HIS A 230 -18.77 4.39 13.04
C HIS A 230 -18.44 5.75 12.43
N THR A 231 -17.21 5.88 11.93
CA THR A 231 -16.75 7.02 11.14
C THR A 231 -16.21 6.50 9.82
N ALA A 232 -16.83 6.90 8.72
CA ALA A 232 -16.35 6.60 7.37
C ALA A 232 -15.89 7.90 6.69
N ILE A 233 -14.62 7.95 6.30
CA ILE A 233 -13.99 9.12 5.69
C ILE A 233 -13.72 8.82 4.22
N ASP A 234 -14.40 9.55 3.34
CA ASP A 234 -14.11 9.57 1.92
C ASP A 234 -13.27 10.81 1.61
N VAL A 235 -11.96 10.61 1.47
CA VAL A 235 -11.00 11.70 1.23
C VAL A 235 -11.06 12.22 -0.21
N GLU A 236 -11.54 11.40 -1.15
CA GLU A 236 -11.60 11.73 -2.57
C GLU A 236 -12.76 12.69 -2.85
N ASN A 237 -13.92 12.46 -2.22
CA ASN A 237 -15.08 13.34 -2.28
C ASN A 237 -15.12 14.37 -1.13
N LYS A 238 -14.08 14.43 -0.28
CA LYS A 238 -14.05 15.21 0.97
C LYS A 238 -15.35 15.03 1.79
N THR A 239 -15.86 13.80 1.88
CA THR A 239 -17.12 13.52 2.58
C THR A 239 -16.83 12.81 3.89
N LEU A 240 -17.29 13.41 4.99
CA LEU A 240 -17.22 12.84 6.32
C LEU A 240 -18.58 12.25 6.67
N THR A 241 -18.65 10.92 6.77
CA THR A 241 -19.84 10.21 7.23
C THR A 241 -19.65 9.81 8.69
N ILE A 242 -20.54 10.27 9.56
CA ILE A 242 -20.46 10.01 11.00
C ILE A 242 -21.77 9.38 11.45
N ASP A 243 -21.67 8.21 12.07
CA ASP A 243 -22.78 7.54 12.73
C ASP A 243 -22.72 7.85 14.23
N VAL A 244 -23.63 8.72 14.68
CA VAL A 244 -23.65 9.24 16.06
C VAL A 244 -24.85 8.67 16.79
N VAL A 245 -24.63 8.18 18.02
CA VAL A 245 -25.73 7.83 18.93
C VAL A 245 -26.20 9.07 19.66
N VAL A 246 -27.48 9.40 19.49
CA VAL A 246 -28.14 10.54 20.12
C VAL A 246 -29.30 10.06 20.99
N ASP A 247 -29.56 10.76 22.09
CA ASP A 247 -30.70 10.43 22.98
C ASP A 247 -32.04 10.96 22.40
N GLU A 248 -32.02 12.09 21.68
CA GLU A 248 -33.14 12.64 20.89
C GLU A 248 -32.61 13.20 19.54
N TYR A 249 -33.45 13.23 18.51
CA TYR A 249 -33.06 13.70 17.17
C TYR A 249 -32.83 15.22 17.17
N GLU A 250 -31.59 15.66 16.88
CA GLU A 250 -31.25 17.09 16.79
C GLU A 250 -31.19 17.56 15.32
N ASP A 251 -32.15 18.40 14.92
CA ASP A 251 -32.18 19.02 13.58
C ASP A 251 -30.98 19.95 13.30
N ASN A 252 -30.34 20.48 14.35
CA ASN A 252 -29.24 21.46 14.25
C ASN A 252 -27.83 20.84 14.37
N LEU A 253 -27.73 19.53 14.58
CA LEU A 253 -26.45 18.85 14.81
C LEU A 253 -25.50 18.98 13.61
N ILE A 254 -26.04 18.88 12.39
CA ILE A 254 -25.27 19.02 11.14
C ILE A 254 -24.63 20.41 11.05
N LYS A 255 -25.39 21.49 11.31
CA LYS A 255 -24.88 22.87 11.29
C LYS A 255 -23.89 23.16 12.41
N SER A 256 -24.08 22.53 13.59
CA SER A 256 -23.15 22.65 14.71
C SER A 256 -21.80 21.99 14.39
N ILE A 257 -21.82 20.81 13.79
CA ILE A 257 -20.63 20.08 13.35
C ILE A 257 -19.92 20.82 12.21
N GLU A 258 -20.65 21.31 11.21
CA GLU A 258 -20.10 22.12 10.12
C GLU A 258 -19.40 23.39 10.63
N ASN A 259 -20.01 24.11 11.59
CA ASN A 259 -19.38 25.29 12.19
C ASN A 259 -18.13 24.97 13.00
N LYS A 260 -18.09 23.80 13.65
CA LYS A 260 -16.90 23.35 14.39
C LYS A 260 -15.79 22.89 13.45
N LEU A 261 -16.10 22.32 12.28
CA LEU A 261 -15.12 21.94 11.26
C LEU A 261 -14.34 23.14 10.69
N ILE A 262 -14.97 24.31 10.62
CA ILE A 262 -14.33 25.56 10.18
C ILE A 262 -13.13 25.92 11.08
N LYS A 263 -13.19 25.61 12.38
CA LYS A 263 -12.14 25.90 13.36
C LYS A 263 -10.91 24.98 13.22
N TYR A 264 -11.06 23.86 12.53
CA TYR A 264 -10.01 22.85 12.30
C TYR A 264 -9.46 22.84 10.86
N ASP A 265 -9.71 23.91 10.09
CA ASP A 265 -9.22 24.07 8.71
C ASP A 265 -9.78 23.01 7.73
N LEU A 266 -11.00 22.51 8.00
CA LEU A 266 -11.70 21.46 7.23
C LEU A 266 -12.91 22.00 6.44
N LYS A 267 -12.85 23.26 5.98
CA LYS A 267 -13.99 24.02 5.40
C LYS A 267 -14.66 23.39 4.17
N ASP A 268 -13.94 22.56 3.43
CA ASP A 268 -14.45 21.92 2.20
C ASP A 268 -15.09 20.55 2.44
N THR A 269 -15.20 20.11 3.70
CA THR A 269 -15.68 18.76 4.04
C THR A 269 -17.20 18.74 4.07
N LYS A 270 -17.82 17.94 3.20
CA LYS A 270 -19.27 17.70 3.25
C LYS A 270 -19.57 16.70 4.35
N VAL A 271 -20.44 17.07 5.30
CA VAL A 271 -20.78 16.20 6.43
C VAL A 271 -22.09 15.48 6.15
N LYS A 272 -22.10 14.16 6.30
CA LYS A 272 -23.32 13.35 6.36
C LYS A 272 -23.38 12.73 7.75
N VAL A 273 -24.35 13.16 8.55
CA VAL A 273 -24.55 12.61 9.90
C VAL A 273 -25.74 11.67 9.87
N PHE A 274 -25.53 10.41 10.23
CA PHE A 274 -26.60 9.47 10.51
C PHE A 274 -26.78 9.39 12.03
N GLN A 275 -27.96 9.78 12.49
CA GLN A 275 -28.31 9.77 13.90
C GLN A 275 -28.97 8.43 14.22
N THR A 276 -28.34 7.64 15.09
CA THR A 276 -28.94 6.42 15.65
C THR A 276 -29.48 6.77 17.03
N ILE A 277 -30.80 6.75 17.20
CA ILE A 277 -31.39 7.02 18.52
C ILE A 277 -30.99 5.88 19.46
N LYS A 278 -30.41 6.23 20.62
CA LYS A 278 -30.18 5.27 21.70
C LYS A 278 -31.55 4.74 22.09
N ALA A 279 -31.86 3.52 21.69
CA ALA A 279 -33.15 2.93 22.01
C ALA A 279 -33.38 3.05 23.52
N ILE A 280 -34.30 3.93 23.92
CA ILE A 280 -34.83 3.96 25.28
C ILE A 280 -35.32 2.54 25.52
N ASN A 281 -34.85 1.95 26.61
CA ASN A 281 -35.03 0.55 26.96
C ASN A 281 -36.50 0.18 27.28
N ASN A 282 -37.48 0.93 26.77
CA ASN A 282 -38.90 0.66 26.90
C ASN A 282 -39.39 -0.16 25.71
N ARG A 283 -39.21 -1.49 25.82
CA ARG A 283 -39.89 -2.50 24.98
C ARG A 283 -41.39 -2.24 24.81
N SER A 284 -42.01 -1.51 25.74
CA SER A 284 -43.42 -1.14 25.70
C SER A 284 -43.80 -0.26 24.52
N GLU A 285 -43.01 0.75 24.17
CA GLU A 285 -43.37 1.67 23.06
C GLU A 285 -43.12 1.05 21.69
N ILE A 286 -42.07 0.25 21.55
CA ILE A 286 -41.81 -0.51 20.31
C ILE A 286 -42.94 -1.53 20.07
N GLN A 287 -43.46 -2.18 21.12
CA GLN A 287 -44.62 -3.06 20.99
C GLN A 287 -45.90 -2.30 20.62
N VAL A 288 -46.11 -1.11 21.18
CA VAL A 288 -47.28 -0.28 20.84
C VAL A 288 -47.22 0.19 19.39
N LEU A 289 -46.05 0.64 18.93
CA LEU A 289 -45.84 1.07 17.53
C LEU A 289 -45.95 -0.10 16.55
N GLN A 290 -45.38 -1.27 16.86
CA GLN A 290 -45.56 -2.48 16.04
C GLN A 290 -47.03 -2.87 15.95
N LYS A 291 -47.75 -2.83 17.07
CA LYS A 291 -49.17 -3.18 17.12
C LYS A 291 -50.03 -2.20 16.31
N GLN A 292 -49.72 -0.90 16.34
CA GLN A 292 -50.37 0.11 15.50
C GLN A 292 -50.05 -0.09 14.01
N LEU A 293 -48.82 -0.46 13.68
CA LEU A 293 -48.39 -0.72 12.30
C LEU A 293 -49.10 -1.94 11.72
N ASP A 294 -49.27 -3.01 12.52
CA ASP A 294 -49.99 -4.22 12.13
C ASP A 294 -51.50 -3.98 12.01
N GLU A 295 -52.10 -3.15 12.88
CA GLU A 295 -53.50 -2.72 12.74
C GLU A 295 -53.74 -1.91 11.46
N LEU A 296 -52.80 -1.02 11.10
CA LEU A 296 -52.87 -0.23 9.87
C LEU A 296 -52.73 -1.11 8.63
N LYS A 297 -51.81 -2.08 8.62
CA LYS A 297 -51.68 -3.07 7.56
C LYS A 297 -52.94 -3.92 7.41
N SER A 298 -53.50 -4.39 8.52
CA SER A 298 -54.76 -5.14 8.54
C SER A 298 -55.94 -4.33 7.97
N LYS A 299 -56.02 -3.04 8.26
CA LYS A 299 -57.05 -2.15 7.67
C LYS A 299 -56.81 -1.93 6.17
N LEU A 300 -55.56 -1.81 5.73
CA LEU A 300 -55.20 -1.68 4.32
C LEU A 300 -55.53 -2.94 3.52
N GLU A 301 -55.29 -4.13 4.06
CA GLU A 301 -55.63 -5.41 3.42
C GLU A 301 -57.14 -5.65 3.33
N LYS A 302 -57.96 -5.03 4.20
CA LYS A 302 -59.43 -5.09 4.10
C LYS A 302 -60.02 -4.11 3.09
N ILE A 303 -59.21 -3.19 2.55
CA ILE A 303 -59.63 -2.18 1.56
C ILE A 303 -59.25 -2.60 0.12
N GLN A 304 -58.40 -3.63 -0.04
CA GLN A 304 -58.16 -4.31 -1.32
C GLN A 304 -59.09 -5.52 -1.50
#